data_AF-A0A355DMS9-F1
#
_entry.id   AF-A0A355DMS9-F1
#
_cell.length_a   1.000
_cell.length_b   1.000
_cell.length_c   1.000
_cell.angle_alpha   90.00
_cell.angle_beta   90.00
_cell.angle_gamma   90.00
#
_symmetry.space_group_name_H-M   'P 1'
#
loop_
_entity.id
_entity.type
_entity.pdbx_description
1 polymer ?
#
loop_
_entity_poly.entity_id
_entity_poly.type
_entity_poly.pdbx_seq_one_letter_code
_entity_poly.pdbx_strand_id
1 'polypeptide(L)' 'DDEETQQLFMRRVMEKEGYQIAEASNGQECLDVCQTNPPDIVLLDAMMP' A
#
# COMPACT_ATOMS: atom_id res chain seq x y z
N ASP A 1 7.73 15.41 -2.03
CA ASP A 1 6.52 16.20 -2.34
C ASP A 1 5.57 15.50 -3.30
N ASP A 2 6.01 15.06 -4.48
CA ASP A 2 5.11 14.42 -5.46
C ASP A 2 4.64 13.01 -5.06
N GLU A 3 5.51 12.18 -4.47
CA GLU A 3 5.17 10.80 -4.07
C GLU A 3 4.17 10.73 -2.91
N GLU A 4 4.33 11.59 -1.89
CA GLU A 4 3.46 11.61 -0.71
C GLU A 4 2.02 12.02 -1.08
N THR A 5 1.88 13.02 -1.96
CA THR A 5 0.57 13.47 -2.44
C THR A 5 -0.13 12.39 -3.28
N GLN A 6 0.63 11.67 -4.12
CA GLN A 6 0.10 10.56 -4.91
C GLN A 6 -0.34 9.39 -4.04
N GLN A 7 0.46 8.99 -3.05
CA GLN A 7 0.10 7.95 -2.09
C GLN A 7 -1.18 8.31 -1.32
N LEU A 8 -1.26 9.55 -0.81
CA LEU A 8 -2.43 10.01 -0.05
C LEU A 8 -3.70 10.03 -0.92
N PHE A 9 -3.58 10.43 -2.19
CA PHE A 9 -4.69 10.42 -3.13
C PHE A 9 -5.14 9.00 -3.44
N MET A 10 -4.20 8.09 -3.75
CA MET A 10 -4.51 6.70 -4.09
C MET A 10 -5.19 5.98 -2.92
N ARG A 11 -4.67 6.19 -1.70
CA ARG A 11 -5.29 5.69 -0.47
C ARG A 11 -6.73 6.16 -0.33
N ARG A 12 -6.98 7.48 -0.41
CA ARG A 12 -8.33 8.03 -0.24
C ARG A 12 -9.32 7.51 -1.27
N VAL A 13 -8.88 7.34 -2.52
CA VAL A 13 -9.73 6.78 -3.58
C VAL A 13 -10.08 5.34 -3.25
N MET A 14 -9.11 4.51 -2.88
CA MET A 14 -9.37 3.10 -2.58
C MET A 14 -10.18 2.89 -1.29
N GLU A 15 -9.92 3.68 -0.24
CA GLU A 15 -10.73 3.67 0.99
C GLU A 15 -12.19 4.07 0.70
N LYS A 16 -12.42 5.05 -0.19
CA LYS A 16 -13.76 5.49 -0.58
C LYS A 16 -14.53 4.41 -1.36
N GLU A 17 -13.83 3.61 -2.13
CA GLU A 17 -14.39 2.43 -2.83
C GLU A 17 -14.61 1.23 -1.88
N GLY A 18 -14.25 1.36 -0.60
CA GLY A 18 -14.48 0.35 0.44
C GLY A 18 -13.35 -0.66 0.62
N TYR A 19 -12.20 -0.45 -0.03
CA TYR A 19 -11.03 -1.30 0.15
C TYR A 19 -10.31 -1.00 1.47
N GLN A 20 -9.77 -2.06 2.09
CA GLN A 20 -8.85 -1.93 3.21
C GLN A 20 -7.43 -1.76 2.67
N ILE A 21 -6.81 -0.62 2.97
CA ILE A 21 -5.45 -0.31 2.55
C ILE A 21 -4.49 -0.65 3.69
N ALA A 22 -3.45 -1.43 3.37
CA ALA A 22 -2.30 -1.65 4.24
C ALA A 22 -1.06 -1.06 3.55
N GLU A 23 -0.42 -0.10 4.21
CA GLU A 23 0.83 0.50 3.75
C GLU A 23 2.01 -0.29 4.31
N ALA A 24 3.04 -0.48 3.49
CA ALA A 24 4.30 -1.06 3.91
C ALA A 24 5.42 -0.17 3.39
N SER A 25 6.31 0.24 4.28
CA SER A 25 7.43 1.15 3.98
C SER A 25 8.64 0.41 3.43
N ASN A 26 8.65 -0.93 3.49
CA ASN A 26 9.71 -1.80 2.99
C ASN A 26 9.19 -3.22 2.75
N GLY A 27 10.01 -4.05 2.09
CA GLY A 27 9.67 -5.43 1.76
C GLY A 27 9.39 -6.32 2.98
N GLN A 28 10.08 -6.11 4.12
CA GLN A 28 9.85 -6.93 5.31
C GLN A 28 8.50 -6.65 5.95
N GLU A 29 8.14 -5.37 6.09
CA GLU A 29 6.82 -4.95 6.56
C GLU A 29 5.71 -5.46 5.64
N CYS A 30 5.94 -5.45 4.32
CA CYS A 30 5.01 -6.02 3.35
C CYS A 30 4.80 -7.53 3.57
N LEU A 31 5.88 -8.28 3.81
CA LEU A 31 5.79 -9.72 4.10
C LEU A 31 5.05 -10.00 5.40
N ASP A 32 5.30 -9.22 6.46
CA ASP A 32 4.64 -9.39 7.76
C ASP A 32 3.14 -9.11 7.66
N VAL A 33 2.74 -8.07 6.92
CA VAL A 33 1.34 -7.77 6.60
C VAL A 33 0.72 -8.91 5.78
N CYS A 34 1.38 -9.39 4.73
CA CYS A 34 0.86 -10.50 3.91
C CYS A 34 0.67 -11.80 4.71
N GLN A 35 1.50 -12.04 5.73
CA GLN A 35 1.38 -13.22 6.59
C GLN A 35 0.25 -13.09 7.63
N THR A 36 0.05 -11.90 8.18
CA THR A 36 -0.92 -11.65 9.24
C THR A 36 -2.31 -11.33 8.71
N ASN A 37 -2.39 -10.63 7.57
CA ASN A 37 -3.62 -10.28 6.88
C ASN A 37 -3.39 -10.37 5.36
N PRO A 38 -3.65 -11.53 4.74
CA PRO A 38 -3.35 -11.74 3.33
C PRO A 38 -4.18 -10.80 2.44
N PRO A 39 -3.56 -9.89 1.68
CA PRO A 39 -4.27 -8.97 0.82
C PRO A 39 -4.77 -9.65 -0.46
N ASP A 40 -5.89 -9.15 -0.99
CA ASP A 40 -6.41 -9.59 -2.30
C ASP A 40 -5.58 -9.02 -3.47
N ILE A 41 -5.01 -7.83 -3.28
CA ILE A 41 -4.24 -7.10 -4.28
C ILE A 41 -3.00 -6.50 -3.62
N VAL A 42 -1.83 -6.74 -4.21
CA VAL A 42 -0.55 -6.12 -3.81
C VAL A 42 -0.09 -5.19 -4.93
N LEU A 43 0.09 -3.91 -4.59
CA LEU A 43 0.68 -2.90 -5.46
C LEU A 43 2.12 -2.68 -5.00
N LEU A 44 3.07 -3.09 -5.84
CA LEU A 44 4.50 -3.03 -5.57
C LEU A 44 5.13 -1.96 -6.48
N ASP A 45 5.84 -1.01 -5.89
CA ASP A 45 6.66 -0.10 -6.66
C ASP A 45 7.90 -0.84 -7.16
N ALA A 46 8.17 -0.74 -8.47
CA ALA A 46 9.32 -1.39 -9.10
C ALA A 46 10.63 -0.64 -8.81
N MET A 47 10.55 0.63 -8.43
CA MET A 47 11.67 1.48 -8.05
C MET A 47 11.55 1.83 -6.57
N MET A 48 11.63 0.82 -5.70
CA MET A 48 11.97 1.08 -4.30
C MET A 48 13.46 1.48 -4.24
N PRO A 49 13.82 2.66 -3.69
CA PRO A 49 15.21 2.92 -3.30
C PRO A 49 15.67 1.98 -2.18
#